data_AF-A0A2S7DTH1-F1
#
_entry.id   AF-A0A2S7DTH1-F1
#
_cell.length_a   1.000
_cell.length_b   1.000
_cell.length_c   1.000
_cell.angle_alpha   90.00
_cell.angle_beta   90.00
_cell.angle_gamma   90.00
#
_symmetry.space_group_name_H-M   'P 1'
#
loop_
_entity.id
_entity.type
_entity.pdbx_description
1 polymer ?
#
loop_
_entity_poly.entity_id
_entity_poly.type
_entity_poly.pdbx_seq_one_letter_code
_entity_poly.pdbx_strand_id
1 'polypeptide(L)'
;MSTPPPVVDQGQVGPDHPEHPDHCLYAQIREAVCALDTELNKPADEASERMVARLLPLAKQHGLDRVDHVVLSRHLGEVGENVFLVRGELSDPAHLRAHITTQEVMDTTVEASMLQLNEINRRLMLRLPPR
;
A
#
# COMPACT_ATOMS: atom_id res chain seq x y z
N MET A 1 25.89 33.67 18.50
CA MET A 1 24.44 33.91 18.39
C MET A 1 23.87 32.83 17.49
N SER A 2 22.85 32.15 17.98
CA SER A 2 22.36 30.84 17.56
C SER A 2 21.86 30.78 16.12
N THR A 3 22.27 29.75 15.38
CA THR A 3 21.44 29.20 14.30
C THR A 3 20.33 28.36 14.95
N PRO A 4 19.05 28.55 14.58
CA PRO A 4 17.99 27.69 15.08
C PRO A 4 18.18 26.27 14.55
N PRO A 5 17.79 25.23 15.31
CA PRO A 5 17.76 23.86 14.79
C PRO A 5 16.82 23.80 13.57
N PRO A 6 17.04 22.86 12.63
CA PRO A 6 16.01 22.57 11.64
C PRO A 6 14.74 22.22 12.41
N VAL A 7 13.69 22.99 12.17
CA VAL A 7 12.35 22.67 12.63
C VAL A 7 12.02 21.35 11.94
N VAL A 8 12.23 20.24 12.66
CA VAL A 8 11.55 18.99 12.35
C VAL A 8 10.08 19.35 12.43
N ASP A 9 9.43 19.39 11.28
CA ASP A 9 7.98 19.42 11.22
C ASP A 9 7.52 18.22 12.05
N GLN A 10 7.01 18.46 13.26
CA GLN A 10 6.38 17.43 14.08
C GLN A 10 4.99 17.13 13.51
N GLY A 11 4.91 16.95 12.19
CA GLY A 11 3.75 16.56 11.42
C GLY A 11 3.89 15.09 11.06
N GLN A 12 3.12 14.25 11.74
CA GLN A 12 2.78 12.88 11.38
C GLN A 12 3.80 12.11 10.52
N VAL A 13 4.68 11.33 11.15
CA VAL A 13 5.59 10.40 10.47
C VAL A 13 4.82 9.54 9.45
N GLY A 14 5.33 9.44 8.23
CA GLY A 14 4.71 8.67 7.15
C GLY A 14 4.78 7.15 7.37
N PRO A 15 4.05 6.34 6.59
CA PRO A 15 4.07 4.88 6.70
C PRO A 15 5.44 4.26 6.38
N ASP A 16 6.33 4.99 5.74
CA ASP A 16 7.74 4.63 5.55
C ASP A 16 8.55 4.63 6.85
N HIS A 17 8.09 5.33 7.89
CA HIS A 17 8.78 5.42 9.18
C HIS A 17 8.40 4.28 10.14
N PRO A 18 9.35 3.63 10.84
CA PRO A 18 9.09 2.51 11.75
C PRO A 18 8.09 2.77 12.89
N GLU A 19 7.95 4.04 13.29
CA GLU A 19 7.03 4.45 14.36
C GLU A 19 5.58 4.61 13.88
N HIS A 20 5.33 4.57 12.57
CA HIS A 20 3.97 4.67 12.04
C HIS A 20 3.21 3.35 12.23
N PRO A 21 1.94 3.36 12.67
CA PRO A 21 1.17 2.14 12.92
C PRO A 21 1.02 1.25 11.66
N ASP A 22 1.04 1.85 10.47
CA ASP A 22 0.93 1.12 9.21
C ASP A 22 2.28 0.71 8.60
N HIS A 23 3.39 0.94 9.30
CA HIS A 23 4.72 0.67 8.77
C HIS A 23 4.91 -0.79 8.36
N CYS A 24 4.44 -1.73 9.18
CA CYS A 24 4.57 -3.15 8.89
C CYS A 24 3.83 -3.54 7.61
N LEU A 25 2.58 -3.08 7.45
CA LEU A 25 1.78 -3.34 6.26
C LEU A 25 2.37 -2.64 5.02
N TYR A 26 2.86 -1.42 5.17
CA TYR A 26 3.55 -0.68 4.11
C TYR A 26 4.81 -1.41 3.61
N ALA A 27 5.64 -1.90 4.54
CA ALA A 27 6.85 -2.65 4.22
C ALA A 27 6.53 -3.95 3.46
N GLN A 28 5.50 -4.69 3.89
CA GLN A 28 5.04 -5.91 3.21
C GLN A 28 4.55 -5.64 1.79
N ILE A 29 3.74 -4.59 1.60
CA ILE A 29 3.27 -4.19 0.27
C ILE A 29 4.45 -3.79 -0.62
N ARG A 30 5.41 -3.02 -0.09
CA ARG A 30 6.61 -2.63 -0.84
C ARG A 30 7.45 -3.83 -1.27
N GLU A 31 7.62 -4.80 -0.38
CA GLU A 31 8.31 -6.06 -0.71
C GLU A 31 7.58 -6.86 -1.79
N ALA A 32 6.26 -6.99 -1.66
CA ALA A 32 5.44 -7.71 -2.64
C ALA A 32 5.40 -7.02 -4.02
N VAL A 33 5.38 -5.68 -4.07
CA VAL A 33 5.52 -4.92 -5.33
C VAL A 33 6.91 -5.09 -5.94
N CYS A 34 7.97 -5.08 -5.13
CA CYS A 34 9.33 -5.34 -5.61
C CYS A 34 9.47 -6.76 -6.22
N ALA A 35 8.83 -7.76 -5.61
CA ALA A 35 8.75 -9.10 -6.17
C ALA A 35 8.01 -9.11 -7.51
N LEU A 36 6.88 -8.40 -7.62
CA LEU A 36 6.14 -8.22 -8.87
C LEU A 36 6.99 -7.55 -9.96
N ASP A 37 7.69 -6.47 -9.64
CA ASP A 37 8.58 -5.78 -10.58
C ASP A 37 9.68 -6.72 -11.11
N THR A 38 10.23 -7.56 -10.23
CA THR A 38 11.21 -8.58 -10.60
C THR A 38 10.62 -9.61 -11.56
N GLU A 39 9.37 -10.07 -11.34
CA GLU A 39 8.68 -10.96 -12.28
C GLU A 39 8.45 -10.30 -13.65
N LEU A 40 8.20 -8.99 -13.67
CA LEU A 40 8.01 -8.20 -14.89
C LEU A 40 9.33 -7.79 -15.56
N ASN A 41 10.49 -8.16 -15.00
CA ASN A 41 11.82 -7.72 -15.45
C ASN A 41 11.93 -6.20 -15.55
N LYS A 42 11.32 -5.49 -14.59
CA LYS A 42 11.27 -4.03 -14.52
C LYS A 42 11.98 -3.56 -13.24
N PRO A 43 12.73 -2.43 -13.27
CA PRO A 43 13.25 -1.83 -12.05
C PRO A 43 12.12 -1.19 -11.22
N ALA A 44 12.32 -1.12 -9.90
CA ALA A 44 11.49 -0.28 -9.04
C ALA A 44 11.62 1.19 -9.46
N ASP A 45 10.52 1.81 -9.83
CA ASP A 45 10.45 3.18 -10.33
C ASP A 45 9.28 3.96 -9.72
N GLU A 46 9.00 5.15 -10.25
CA GLU A 46 7.91 6.01 -9.77
C GLU A 46 6.53 5.34 -9.90
N ALA A 47 6.33 4.43 -10.85
CA ALA A 47 5.08 3.67 -10.95
C ALA A 47 4.99 2.61 -9.85
N SER A 48 6.12 2.00 -9.46
CA SER A 48 6.19 1.11 -8.29
C SER A 48 5.86 1.88 -7.01
N GLU A 49 6.38 3.11 -6.85
CA GLU A 49 6.06 3.97 -5.71
C GLU A 49 4.57 4.34 -5.66
N ARG A 50 3.97 4.75 -6.79
CA ARG A 50 2.52 4.97 -6.91
C ARG A 50 1.74 3.73 -6.55
N MET A 51 2.19 2.56 -6.98
CA MET A 51 1.55 1.29 -6.69
C MET A 51 1.56 0.99 -5.19
N VAL A 52 2.72 1.05 -4.54
CA VAL A 52 2.82 0.85 -3.09
C VAL A 52 1.93 1.84 -2.33
N ALA A 53 1.99 3.12 -2.71
CA ALA A 53 1.21 4.18 -2.09
C ALA A 53 -0.30 3.93 -2.21
N ARG A 54 -0.79 3.51 -3.39
CA ARG A 54 -2.23 3.27 -3.64
C ARG A 54 -2.73 1.98 -2.99
N LEU A 55 -1.89 0.96 -2.92
CA LEU A 55 -2.27 -0.35 -2.38
C LEU A 55 -2.40 -0.35 -0.85
N LEU A 56 -1.67 0.51 -0.13
CA LEU A 56 -1.79 0.60 1.32
C LEU A 56 -3.20 1.00 1.82
N PRO A 57 -3.81 2.12 1.39
CA PRO A 57 -5.17 2.45 1.78
C PRO A 57 -6.19 1.42 1.28
N LEU A 58 -5.96 0.79 0.12
CA LEU A 58 -6.81 -0.29 -0.38
C LEU A 58 -6.82 -1.49 0.56
N ALA A 59 -5.65 -1.95 1.01
CA ALA A 59 -5.51 -3.04 1.98
C ALA A 59 -6.32 -2.75 3.26
N LYS A 60 -6.15 -1.54 3.81
CA LYS A 60 -6.86 -1.12 5.03
C LYS A 60 -8.38 -1.02 4.83
N GLN A 61 -8.82 -0.49 3.69
CA GLN A 61 -10.24 -0.41 3.36
C GLN A 61 -10.91 -1.79 3.33
N HIS A 62 -10.18 -2.80 2.87
CA HIS A 62 -10.64 -4.19 2.79
C HIS A 62 -10.35 -5.00 4.06
N GLY A 63 -9.81 -4.36 5.12
CA GLY A 63 -9.52 -5.03 6.38
C GLY A 63 -8.36 -6.02 6.30
N LEU A 64 -7.48 -5.90 5.31
CA LEU A 64 -6.22 -6.64 5.25
C LEU A 64 -5.26 -6.03 6.29
N ASP A 65 -4.87 -6.87 7.25
CA ASP A 65 -3.86 -6.61 8.29
C ASP A 65 -2.46 -7.07 7.87
N ARG A 66 -2.37 -7.88 6.81
CA ARG A 66 -1.14 -8.42 6.22
C ARG A 66 -1.32 -8.58 4.71
N VAL A 67 -0.23 -8.42 3.97
CA VAL A 67 -0.15 -8.71 2.53
C VAL A 67 1.04 -9.64 2.29
N ASP A 68 0.77 -10.77 1.64
CA ASP A 68 1.79 -11.78 1.31
C ASP A 68 2.18 -11.71 -0.17
N HIS A 69 1.23 -11.33 -1.03
CA HIS A 69 1.47 -11.25 -2.47
C HIS A 69 0.77 -10.03 -3.09
N VAL A 70 1.42 -9.47 -4.11
CA VAL A 70 0.81 -8.51 -5.05
C VAL A 70 0.95 -9.12 -6.44
N VAL A 71 -0.18 -9.35 -7.11
CA VAL A 71 -0.21 -10.05 -8.40
C VAL A 71 -1.09 -9.32 -9.41
N LEU A 72 -0.78 -9.47 -10.70
CA LEU A 72 -1.60 -8.95 -11.79
C LEU A 72 -2.63 -9.98 -12.25
N SER A 73 -3.82 -9.52 -12.67
CA SER A 73 -4.78 -10.34 -13.41
C SER A 73 -4.14 -10.91 -14.67
N ARG A 74 -4.46 -12.16 -14.99
CA ARG A 74 -4.10 -12.79 -16.26
C ARG A 74 -5.37 -13.33 -16.93
N HIS A 75 -5.67 -12.85 -18.13
CA HIS A 75 -6.79 -13.34 -18.95
C HIS A 75 -6.31 -13.62 -20.36
N LEU A 76 -6.26 -14.90 -20.78
CA LEU A 76 -6.09 -15.37 -22.16
C LEU A 76 -5.20 -14.47 -23.07
N GLY A 77 -3.97 -14.18 -22.63
CA GLY A 77 -2.98 -13.39 -23.38
C GLY A 77 -2.87 -11.92 -22.97
N GLU A 78 -3.79 -11.42 -22.16
CA GLU A 78 -3.79 -10.09 -21.56
C GLU A 78 -3.43 -10.16 -20.06
N VAL A 79 -2.52 -9.29 -19.63
CA VAL A 79 -2.04 -9.23 -18.24
C VAL A 79 -2.17 -7.79 -17.76
N GLY A 80 -2.58 -7.63 -16.49
CA GLY A 80 -2.46 -6.36 -15.80
C GLY A 80 -3.65 -5.42 -15.94
N GLU A 81 -4.86 -5.91 -16.21
CA GLU A 81 -6.08 -5.12 -16.02
C GLU A 81 -6.27 -4.75 -14.53
N ASN A 82 -6.09 -5.74 -13.65
CA ASN A 82 -6.25 -5.58 -12.21
C ASN A 82 -4.97 -5.95 -11.46
N VAL A 83 -4.74 -5.25 -10.35
CA VAL A 83 -3.75 -5.58 -9.33
C VAL A 83 -4.48 -6.14 -8.12
N PHE A 84 -4.01 -7.28 -7.60
CA PHE A 84 -4.57 -7.93 -6.42
C PHE A 84 -3.58 -7.90 -5.26
N LEU A 85 -4.06 -7.52 -4.08
CA LEU A 85 -3.42 -7.77 -2.80
C LEU A 85 -3.96 -9.09 -2.27
N VAL A 86 -3.08 -10.01 -1.89
CA VAL A 86 -3.47 -11.31 -1.33
C VAL A 86 -2.82 -11.51 0.04
N ARG A 87 -3.62 -12.00 0.99
CA ARG A 87 -3.18 -12.49 2.30
C ARG A 87 -3.34 -14.01 2.34
N GLY A 88 -2.29 -14.71 2.71
CA GLY A 88 -2.18 -16.16 2.66
C GLY A 88 -1.61 -16.66 1.35
N GLU A 89 -1.46 -17.98 1.26
CA GLU A 89 -0.93 -18.66 0.08
C GLU A 89 -1.87 -18.52 -1.13
N LEU A 90 -1.31 -18.30 -2.32
CA LEU A 90 -2.11 -18.22 -3.56
C LEU A 90 -2.88 -19.50 -3.88
N SER A 91 -2.44 -20.64 -3.34
CA SER A 91 -3.11 -21.94 -3.50
C SER A 91 -4.14 -22.24 -2.40
N ASP A 92 -4.18 -21.43 -1.34
CA ASP A 92 -5.15 -21.60 -0.26
C ASP A 92 -6.51 -21.02 -0.68
N PRO A 93 -7.58 -21.83 -0.79
CA PRO A 93 -8.90 -21.33 -1.14
C PRO A 93 -9.49 -20.35 -0.12
N ALA A 94 -8.95 -20.29 1.10
CA ALA A 94 -9.36 -19.37 2.15
C ALA A 94 -8.58 -18.04 2.15
N HIS A 95 -7.72 -17.79 1.16
CA HIS A 95 -6.96 -16.54 1.08
C HIS A 95 -7.89 -15.32 1.06
N LEU A 96 -7.48 -14.22 1.68
CA LEU A 96 -8.19 -12.94 1.56
C LEU A 96 -7.58 -12.11 0.43
N ARG A 97 -8.42 -11.39 -0.32
CA ARG A 97 -7.94 -10.53 -1.40
C ARG A 97 -8.67 -9.20 -1.48
N ALA A 98 -7.92 -8.18 -1.91
CA ALA A 98 -8.44 -6.91 -2.38
C ALA A 98 -7.92 -6.66 -3.80
N HIS A 99 -8.61 -5.84 -4.58
CA HIS A 99 -8.16 -5.53 -5.94
C HIS A 99 -8.50 -4.11 -6.35
N ILE A 100 -7.79 -3.64 -7.36
CA ILE A 100 -7.94 -2.33 -7.99
C ILE A 100 -7.50 -2.45 -9.45
N THR A 101 -8.04 -1.62 -10.34
CA THR A 101 -7.57 -1.60 -11.72
C THR A 101 -6.17 -0.98 -11.78
N THR A 102 -5.32 -1.48 -12.68
CA THR A 102 -4.00 -0.87 -12.90
C THR A 102 -4.12 0.57 -13.35
N GLN A 103 -5.15 0.89 -14.14
CA GLN A 103 -5.43 2.26 -14.54
C GLN A 103 -5.68 3.17 -13.32
N GLU A 104 -6.54 2.77 -12.38
CA GLU A 104 -6.81 3.57 -11.18
C GLU A 104 -5.55 3.74 -10.31
N VAL A 105 -4.68 2.73 -10.26
CA VAL A 105 -3.37 2.84 -9.59
C VAL A 105 -2.50 3.93 -10.23
N MET A 106 -2.46 3.99 -11.56
CA MET A 106 -1.62 4.95 -12.28
C MET A 106 -2.20 6.37 -12.27
N ASP A 107 -3.53 6.49 -12.31
CA ASP A 107 -4.24 7.77 -12.28
C ASP A 107 -4.21 8.42 -10.88
N THR A 108 -3.95 7.65 -9.82
CA THR A 108 -3.89 8.16 -8.45
C THR A 108 -2.47 8.58 -8.08
N THR A 109 -2.30 9.83 -7.65
CA THR A 109 -1.01 10.31 -7.15
C THR A 109 -0.67 9.70 -5.79
N VAL A 110 0.62 9.69 -5.45
CA VAL A 110 1.09 9.28 -4.11
C VAL A 110 0.42 10.11 -3.03
N GLU A 111 0.38 11.44 -3.20
CA GLU A 111 -0.24 12.37 -2.25
C GLU A 111 -1.73 12.06 -2.05
N ALA A 112 -2.50 11.85 -3.11
CA ALA A 112 -3.91 11.49 -3.01
C ALA A 112 -4.12 10.17 -2.26
N SER A 113 -3.24 9.20 -2.48
CA SER A 113 -3.26 7.92 -1.76
C SER A 113 -2.96 8.10 -0.26
N MET A 114 -2.01 8.98 0.09
CA MET A 114 -1.69 9.30 1.49
C MET A 114 -2.84 10.04 2.18
N LEU A 115 -3.52 10.97 1.50
CA LEU A 115 -4.72 11.62 2.03
C LEU A 115 -5.84 10.60 2.31
N GLN A 116 -6.06 9.65 1.38
CA GLN A 116 -7.03 8.57 1.58
C GLN A 116 -6.66 7.66 2.76
N LEU A 117 -5.38 7.32 2.92
CA LEU A 117 -4.89 6.54 4.06
C LEU A 117 -5.21 7.24 5.39
N ASN A 118 -4.91 8.52 5.51
CA ASN A 118 -5.18 9.30 6.71
C ASN A 118 -6.68 9.33 7.07
N GLU A 119 -7.54 9.49 6.06
CA GLU A 119 -9.00 9.44 6.23
C GLU A 119 -9.49 8.07 6.69
N ILE A 120 -8.97 6.98 6.12
CA ILE A 120 -9.28 5.61 6.55
C ILE A 120 -8.82 5.39 7.99
N ASN A 121 -7.61 5.82 8.35
CA ASN A 121 -7.06 5.69 9.69
C ASN A 121 -7.93 6.41 10.72
N ARG A 122 -8.29 7.67 10.43
CA ARG A 122 -9.20 8.45 11.28
C ARG A 122 -10.53 7.74 11.47
N ARG A 123 -11.11 7.21 10.38
CA ARG A 123 -12.39 6.48 10.43
C ARG A 123 -12.31 5.21 11.26
N LEU A 124 -11.24 4.44 11.13
CA LEU A 124 -11.04 3.20 11.88
C LEU A 124 -10.83 3.48 13.37
N MET A 125 -10.08 4.53 13.71
CA MET A 125 -9.90 4.97 15.10
C MET A 125 -11.23 5.32 15.78
N LEU A 126 -12.16 5.96 15.07
CA LEU A 126 -13.49 6.30 15.60
C LEU A 126 -14.41 5.08 15.78
N ARG A 127 -14.15 3.97 15.09
CA ARG A 127 -14.96 2.74 15.17
C ARG A 127 -14.56 1.83 16.32
N LEU A 128 -13.35 2.00 16.85
CA LEU A 128 -12.86 1.29 18.04
C LEU A 128 -13.27 2.10 19.29
N PRO A 129 -14.05 1.54 20.24
CA PRO A 129 -14.24 2.21 21.52
C PRO A 129 -12.87 2.35 22.21
N PRO A 130 -12.62 3.45 22.96
CA PRO A 130 -11.43 3.56 23.78
C PRO A 130 -11.40 2.37 24.74
N ARG A 131 -10.27 1.65 24.75
CA ARG A 131 -10.02 0.56 25.70
C ARG A 131 -9.91 1.08 27.13
#